data_AF-A0A4Y2WHT1-F1
#
_entry.id   AF-A0A4Y2WHT1-F1
#
_cell.length_a   1.000
_cell.length_b   1.000
_cell.length_c   1.000
_cell.angle_alpha   90.00
_cell.angle_beta   90.00
_cell.angle_gamma   90.00
#
_symmetry.space_group_name_H-M   'P 1'
#
loop_
_entity.id
_entity.type
_entity.pdbx_description
1 polymer ?
#
loop_
_entity_poly.entity_id
_entity_poly.type
_entity_poly.pdbx_seq_one_letter_code
_entity_poly.pdbx_strand_id
1 'polypeptide(L)'
;MPETGPLPRSMDKQFEKLFAVMAGLEQKMEAGQEEMRTGQERLQQEMRSGREEIKNQIQAHVESQVDEIKIHADGCIGKIEEEVQFKPLTFDGQASRTVFKTQFDVVSSTNGWTDFVKAGQLVASLRGSAAEVLQGIPADKLTDLTTIEKASESIFGDSHLTQFYRTELKTRSQEKAFKYWLPMWND
;
A
#
# COMPACT_ATOMS: atom_id res chain seq x y z
N MET A 1 34.24 81.07 60.04
CA MET A 1 33.75 79.70 59.78
C MET A 1 33.35 79.12 61.13
N PRO A 2 32.08 78.74 61.38
CA PRO A 2 31.75 78.12 62.66
C PRO A 2 32.12 76.64 62.57
N GLU A 3 32.98 76.21 63.49
CA GLU A 3 33.31 74.81 63.68
C GLU A 3 32.10 74.06 64.25
N THR A 4 31.68 73.01 63.55
CA THR A 4 30.66 72.07 64.01
C THR A 4 31.26 71.19 65.10
N GLY A 5 30.92 71.45 66.36
CA GLY A 5 31.30 70.60 67.50
C GLY A 5 30.70 69.19 67.43
N PRO A 6 31.28 68.19 68.11
CA PRO A 6 30.89 66.79 67.94
C PRO A 6 29.47 66.55 68.45
N LEU A 7 28.64 65.88 67.65
CA LEU A 7 27.29 65.48 68.03
C LEU A 7 27.31 64.57 69.28
N PRO A 8 26.34 64.71 70.20
CA PRO A 8 26.19 63.81 71.34
C PRO A 8 25.96 62.37 70.89
N ARG A 9 26.82 61.43 71.32
CA ARG A 9 26.76 59.97 71.01
C ARG A 9 25.39 59.28 71.17
N SER A 10 24.47 59.89 71.93
CA SER A 10 23.09 59.42 72.13
C SER A 10 22.20 59.63 70.89
N MET A 11 22.37 60.75 70.18
CA MET A 11 21.62 61.04 68.96
C MET A 11 22.04 60.11 67.82
N ASP A 12 23.34 59.82 67.67
CA ASP A 12 23.84 58.88 66.66
C ASP A 12 23.23 57.47 66.82
N LYS A 13 23.10 57.00 68.08
CA LYS A 13 22.53 55.68 68.37
C LYS A 13 21.03 55.57 68.08
N GLN A 14 20.31 56.69 68.06
CA GLN A 14 18.88 56.74 67.68
C GLN A 14 18.73 56.73 66.16
N PHE A 15 19.56 57.48 65.42
CA PHE A 15 19.57 57.46 63.96
C PHE A 15 19.93 56.09 63.40
N GLU A 16 20.93 55.41 63.95
CA GLU A 16 21.31 54.05 63.54
C GLU A 16 20.18 53.03 63.72
N LYS A 17 19.42 53.13 64.83
CA LYS A 17 18.25 52.28 65.04
C LYS A 17 17.15 52.53 64.00
N LEU A 18 16.96 53.79 63.62
CA LEU A 18 15.97 54.17 62.60
C LEU A 18 16.37 53.62 61.22
N PHE A 19 17.65 53.72 60.84
CA PHE A 19 18.17 53.14 59.60
C PHE A 19 18.02 51.63 59.56
N ALA A 20 18.31 50.93 60.66
CA ALA A 20 18.14 49.48 60.75
C ALA A 20 16.67 49.05 60.54
N VAL A 21 15.72 49.82 61.08
CA VAL A 21 14.28 49.55 60.87
C VAL A 21 13.86 49.80 59.43
N MET A 22 14.34 50.87 58.79
CA MET A 22 14.02 51.15 57.38
C MET A 22 14.60 50.09 56.44
N ALA A 23 15.86 49.70 56.64
CA ALA A 23 16.49 48.64 55.85
C ALA A 23 15.75 47.29 56.02
N GLY A 24 15.30 46.96 57.23
CA GLY A 24 14.51 45.75 57.47
C GLY A 24 13.11 45.78 56.86
N LEU A 25 12.50 46.97 56.72
CA LEU A 25 11.22 47.16 56.05
C LEU A 25 11.36 47.05 54.53
N GLU A 26 12.40 47.64 53.97
CA GLU A 26 12.72 47.61 52.55
C GLU A 26 13.01 46.17 52.09
N GLN A 27 13.86 45.44 52.83
CA GLN A 27 14.16 44.05 52.54
C GLN A 27 12.91 43.14 52.60
N LYS A 28 11.98 43.40 53.52
CA LYS A 28 10.70 42.67 53.60
C LYS A 28 9.78 42.98 52.42
N MET A 29 9.79 44.22 51.94
CA MET A 29 9.00 44.62 50.77
C MET A 29 9.55 43.95 49.51
N GLU A 30 10.87 43.99 49.33
CA GLU A 30 11.55 43.30 48.23
C GLU A 30 11.29 41.79 48.27
N ALA A 31 11.44 41.15 49.44
CA ALA A 31 11.16 39.73 49.60
C ALA A 31 9.70 39.39 49.29
N GLY A 32 8.74 40.18 49.80
CA GLY A 32 7.32 39.95 49.50
C GLY A 32 6.96 40.17 48.04
N GLN A 33 7.64 41.10 47.37
CA GLN A 33 7.45 41.37 45.95
C GLN A 33 8.04 40.23 45.09
N GLU A 34 9.21 39.71 45.47
CA GLU A 34 9.84 38.58 44.78
C GLU A 34 9.06 37.27 45.00
N GLU A 35 8.53 37.02 46.20
CA GLU A 35 7.63 35.89 46.45
C GLU A 35 6.35 35.96 45.60
N MET A 36 5.78 37.15 45.43
CA MET A 36 4.61 37.34 44.56
C MET A 36 4.94 37.06 43.10
N ARG A 37 6.11 37.53 42.64
CA ARG A 37 6.59 37.33 41.27
C ARG A 37 6.83 35.85 40.99
N THR A 38 7.59 35.18 41.86
CA THR A 38 7.87 33.75 41.75
C THR A 38 6.61 32.89 41.89
N GLY A 39 5.67 33.27 42.77
CA GLY A 39 4.37 32.61 42.89
C GLY A 39 3.55 32.70 41.59
N GLN A 40 3.55 33.86 40.94
CA GLN A 40 2.88 34.05 39.66
C GLN A 40 3.52 33.25 38.52
N GLU A 41 4.85 33.22 38.47
CA GLU A 41 5.60 32.44 37.48
C GLU A 41 5.34 30.94 37.63
N ARG A 42 5.33 30.43 38.87
CA ARG A 42 5.05 29.03 39.17
C ARG A 42 3.64 28.62 38.73
N LEU A 43 2.63 29.44 38.98
CA LEU A 43 1.26 29.20 38.52
C LEU A 43 1.15 29.17 36.99
N GLN A 44 1.83 30.08 36.29
CA GLN A 44 1.86 30.05 34.83
C GLN A 44 2.56 28.80 34.28
N GLN A 45 3.64 28.36 34.93
CA GLN A 45 4.38 27.18 34.53
C GLN A 45 3.57 25.90 34.74
N GLU A 46 2.88 25.76 35.89
CA GLU A 46 1.99 24.62 36.16
C GLU A 46 0.86 24.53 35.12
N MET A 47 0.25 25.66 34.77
CA MET A 47 -0.78 25.70 33.73
C MET A 47 -0.25 25.31 32.35
N ARG A 48 0.96 25.77 31.98
CA ARG A 48 1.61 25.34 30.73
C ARG A 48 1.93 23.86 30.74
N SER A 49 2.51 23.36 31.83
CA SER A 49 2.88 21.95 31.97
C SER A 49 1.66 21.05 31.88
N GLY A 50 0.59 21.35 32.63
CA GLY A 50 -0.64 20.54 32.60
C GLY A 50 -1.31 20.56 31.23
N ARG A 51 -1.26 21.68 30.50
CA ARG A 51 -1.77 21.76 29.13
C ARG A 51 -0.99 20.88 28.16
N GLU A 52 0.35 20.93 28.22
CA GLU A 52 1.18 20.10 27.34
C GLU A 52 1.07 18.61 27.69
N GLU A 53 0.93 18.27 28.96
CA GLU A 53 0.74 16.88 29.40
C GLU A 53 -0.56 16.29 28.84
N ILE A 54 -1.67 17.02 28.93
CA ILE A 54 -2.95 16.60 28.34
C ILE A 54 -2.83 16.44 26.82
N LYS A 55 -2.16 17.39 26.15
CA LYS A 55 -1.97 17.34 24.70
C LYS A 55 -1.16 16.11 24.28
N ASN A 56 -0.07 15.81 24.99
CA ASN A 56 0.78 14.65 24.73
C ASN A 56 0.03 13.34 24.96
N GLN A 57 -0.79 13.24 26.02
CA GLN A 57 -1.60 12.05 26.29
C GLN A 57 -2.64 11.80 25.19
N ILE A 58 -3.35 12.86 24.76
CA ILE A 58 -4.32 12.74 23.66
C ILE A 58 -3.61 12.34 22.37
N GLN A 59 -2.48 12.97 22.05
CA GLN A 59 -1.74 12.66 20.84
C GLN A 59 -1.25 11.21 20.82
N ALA A 60 -0.65 10.74 21.92
CA ALA A 60 -0.20 9.36 22.04
C ALA A 60 -1.36 8.34 21.93
N HIS A 61 -2.53 8.66 22.49
CA HIS A 61 -3.71 7.80 22.38
C HIS A 61 -4.21 7.68 20.94
N VAL A 62 -4.25 8.81 20.21
CA VAL A 62 -4.66 8.83 18.80
C VAL A 62 -3.66 8.06 17.93
N GLU A 63 -2.36 8.29 18.12
CA GLU A 63 -1.30 7.58 17.38
C GLU A 63 -1.41 6.06 17.59
N SER A 64 -1.54 5.62 18.84
CA SER A 64 -1.72 4.19 19.17
C SER A 64 -2.97 3.59 18.54
N GLN A 65 -4.10 4.30 18.57
CA GLN A 65 -5.34 3.81 17.95
C GLN A 65 -5.26 3.75 16.43
N VAL A 66 -4.60 4.72 15.80
CA VAL A 66 -4.39 4.71 14.35
C VAL A 66 -3.49 3.54 13.94
N ASP A 67 -2.44 3.25 14.70
CA ASP A 67 -1.58 2.10 14.45
C ASP A 67 -2.31 0.76 14.63
N GLU A 68 -3.14 0.61 15.68
CA GLU A 68 -3.99 -0.57 15.86
C GLU A 68 -4.98 -0.78 14.70
N ILE A 69 -5.65 0.30 14.27
CA ILE A 69 -6.57 0.27 13.13
C ILE A 69 -5.82 -0.11 11.85
N LYS A 70 -4.61 0.42 11.65
CA LYS A 70 -3.78 0.12 10.49
C LYS A 70 -3.37 -1.35 10.45
N ILE A 71 -2.92 -1.91 11.57
CA ILE A 71 -2.58 -3.34 11.68
C ILE A 71 -3.80 -4.21 11.37
N HIS A 72 -4.98 -3.82 11.87
CA HIS A 72 -6.22 -4.56 11.60
C HIS A 72 -6.65 -4.43 10.13
N ALA A 73 -6.52 -3.25 9.53
CA ALA A 73 -6.82 -3.01 8.12
C ALA A 73 -5.91 -3.82 7.20
N ASP A 74 -4.60 -3.81 7.42
CA ASP A 74 -3.63 -4.59 6.66
C ASP A 74 -3.93 -6.11 6.76
N GLY A 75 -4.33 -6.58 7.95
CA GLY A 75 -4.74 -7.97 8.18
C GLY A 75 -6.06 -8.38 7.49
N CYS A 76 -6.96 -7.43 7.23
CA CYS A 76 -8.19 -7.65 6.46
C CYS A 76 -7.95 -7.52 4.94
N ILE A 77 -7.13 -6.57 4.51
CA ILE A 77 -6.80 -6.32 3.11
C ILE A 77 -6.08 -7.54 2.50
N GLY A 78 -5.09 -8.10 3.20
CA GLY A 78 -4.37 -9.28 2.72
C GLY A 78 -5.24 -10.52 2.52
N LYS A 79 -6.33 -10.67 3.29
CA LYS A 79 -7.26 -11.81 3.17
C LYS A 79 -8.23 -11.68 2.00
N ILE A 80 -8.62 -10.45 1.65
CA ILE A 80 -9.56 -10.22 0.53
C ILE A 80 -8.84 -10.32 -0.81
N GLU A 81 -7.57 -9.94 -0.88
CA GLU A 81 -6.75 -10.04 -2.10
C GLU A 81 -6.38 -11.50 -2.47
N GLU A 82 -6.31 -12.41 -1.51
CA GLU A 82 -6.01 -13.84 -1.77
C GLU A 82 -7.28 -14.67 -2.04
N GLU A 83 -8.42 -14.36 -1.41
CA GLU A 83 -9.65 -15.18 -1.54
C GLU A 83 -10.56 -14.84 -2.73
N VAL A 84 -10.40 -13.67 -3.39
CA VAL A 84 -11.28 -13.24 -4.50
C VAL A 84 -10.51 -13.05 -5.81
N GLN A 85 -9.61 -13.97 -6.15
CA GLN A 85 -9.01 -14.01 -7.49
C GLN A 85 -9.64 -15.10 -8.34
N PHE A 86 -10.35 -14.70 -9.40
CA PHE A 86 -10.90 -15.65 -10.36
C PHE A 86 -9.78 -16.28 -11.16
N LYS A 87 -9.72 -17.61 -11.20
CA LYS A 87 -8.73 -18.33 -12.00
C LYS A 87 -9.20 -18.41 -13.46
N PRO A 88 -8.31 -18.17 -14.44
CA PRO A 88 -8.66 -18.32 -15.84
C PRO A 88 -8.87 -19.81 -16.15
N LEU A 89 -9.78 -20.11 -17.08
CA LEU A 89 -10.01 -21.49 -17.51
C LEU A 89 -8.77 -22.04 -18.21
N THR A 90 -8.60 -23.37 -18.18
CA THR A 90 -7.59 -24.04 -19.02
C THR A 90 -8.10 -24.13 -20.46
N PHE A 91 -7.23 -23.86 -21.43
CA PHE A 91 -7.54 -23.96 -22.85
C PHE A 91 -6.71 -25.07 -23.50
N ASP A 92 -7.40 -26.07 -24.04
CA ASP A 92 -6.81 -27.24 -24.70
C ASP A 92 -7.00 -27.21 -26.23
N GLY A 93 -7.62 -26.16 -26.76
CA GLY A 93 -7.94 -26.02 -28.18
C GLY A 93 -9.28 -26.64 -28.61
N GLN A 94 -10.07 -27.27 -27.71
CA GLN A 94 -11.37 -27.83 -28.05
C GLN A 94 -12.50 -26.80 -28.09
N ALA A 95 -12.49 -25.85 -27.15
CA ALA A 95 -13.43 -24.74 -27.13
C ALA A 95 -13.04 -23.69 -28.20
N SER A 96 -14.00 -22.89 -28.64
CA SER A 96 -13.69 -21.77 -29.54
C SER A 96 -12.73 -20.79 -28.87
N ARG A 97 -11.67 -20.38 -29.58
CA ARG A 97 -10.71 -19.35 -29.14
C ARG A 97 -11.43 -18.07 -28.69
N THR A 98 -12.49 -17.66 -29.39
CA THR A 98 -13.23 -16.43 -29.06
C THR A 98 -13.95 -16.51 -27.72
N VAL A 99 -14.45 -17.70 -27.37
CA VAL A 99 -15.10 -17.97 -26.07
C VAL A 99 -14.05 -17.92 -24.96
N PHE A 100 -12.92 -18.61 -25.16
CA PHE A 100 -11.81 -18.58 -24.21
C PHE A 100 -11.28 -17.16 -23.99
N LYS A 101 -11.05 -16.40 -25.07
CA LYS A 101 -10.56 -15.01 -25.00
C LYS A 101 -11.53 -14.11 -24.24
N THR A 102 -12.83 -14.19 -24.54
CA THR A 102 -13.85 -13.41 -23.81
C THR A 102 -13.86 -13.73 -22.31
N GLN A 103 -13.81 -15.02 -21.94
CA GLN A 103 -13.78 -15.43 -20.54
C GLN A 103 -12.49 -14.97 -19.84
N PHE A 104 -11.36 -15.10 -20.51
CA PHE A 104 -10.06 -14.64 -20.01
C PHE A 104 -10.03 -13.12 -19.81
N ASP A 105 -10.58 -12.35 -20.75
CA ASP A 105 -10.64 -10.88 -20.66
C ASP A 105 -11.53 -10.42 -19.51
N VAL A 106 -12.68 -11.08 -19.30
CA VAL A 106 -13.55 -10.83 -18.13
C VAL A 106 -12.80 -11.10 -16.83
N VAL A 107 -12.20 -12.29 -16.69
CA VAL A 107 -11.43 -12.68 -15.49
C VAL A 107 -10.28 -11.70 -15.23
N SER A 108 -9.53 -11.34 -16.26
CA SER A 108 -8.39 -10.42 -16.13
C SER A 108 -8.81 -9.01 -15.74
N SER A 109 -9.97 -8.55 -16.23
CA SER A 109 -10.52 -7.22 -15.90
C SER A 109 -11.07 -7.18 -14.48
N THR A 110 -11.79 -8.24 -14.06
CA THR A 110 -12.31 -8.38 -12.69
C THR A 110 -11.17 -8.43 -11.67
N ASN A 111 -10.06 -9.09 -12.02
CA ASN A 111 -8.90 -9.18 -11.14
C ASN A 111 -7.91 -8.01 -11.27
N GLY A 112 -8.17 -7.03 -12.15
CA GLY A 112 -7.28 -5.88 -12.36
C GLY A 112 -5.87 -6.25 -12.83
N TRP A 113 -5.71 -7.34 -13.60
CA TRP A 113 -4.39 -7.81 -14.02
C TRP A 113 -3.68 -6.82 -14.95
N THR A 114 -2.38 -6.63 -14.70
CA THR A 114 -1.49 -5.94 -15.64
C THR A 114 -1.19 -6.82 -16.84
N ASP A 115 -0.74 -6.24 -17.96
CA ASP A 115 -0.43 -7.00 -19.18
C ASP A 115 0.63 -8.08 -18.96
N PHE A 116 1.59 -7.82 -18.06
CA PHE A 116 2.56 -8.82 -17.62
C PHE A 116 1.90 -10.02 -16.93
N VAL A 117 0.97 -9.77 -16.01
CA VAL A 117 0.22 -10.83 -15.32
C VAL A 117 -0.69 -11.56 -16.30
N LYS A 118 -1.35 -10.84 -17.22
CA LYS A 118 -2.15 -11.43 -18.29
C LYS A 118 -1.32 -12.35 -19.18
N ALA A 119 -0.12 -11.94 -19.58
CA ALA A 119 0.78 -12.78 -20.39
C ALA A 119 1.14 -14.08 -19.66
N GLY A 120 1.57 -13.98 -18.40
CA GLY A 120 1.90 -15.16 -17.59
C GLY A 120 0.72 -16.10 -17.36
N GLN A 121 -0.46 -15.55 -17.05
CA GLN A 121 -1.69 -16.33 -16.86
C GLN A 121 -2.17 -16.98 -18.17
N LEU A 122 -2.05 -16.27 -19.30
CA LEU A 122 -2.39 -16.82 -20.61
C LEU A 122 -1.51 -18.02 -20.95
N VAL A 123 -0.19 -17.90 -20.75
CA VAL A 123 0.75 -19.02 -20.91
C VAL A 123 0.40 -20.19 -19.97
N ALA A 124 0.08 -19.90 -18.71
CA ALA A 124 -0.27 -20.90 -17.71
C ALA A 124 -1.60 -21.62 -18.01
N SER A 125 -2.55 -20.95 -18.66
CA SER A 125 -3.85 -21.50 -19.06
C SER A 125 -3.77 -22.48 -20.24
N LEU A 126 -2.74 -22.39 -21.09
CA LEU A 126 -2.60 -23.24 -22.27
C LEU A 126 -2.22 -24.68 -21.88
N ARG A 127 -2.91 -25.65 -22.48
CA ARG A 127 -2.71 -27.09 -22.30
C ARG A 127 -2.86 -27.82 -23.64
N GLY A 128 -2.41 -29.07 -23.70
CA GLY A 128 -2.61 -29.92 -24.89
C GLY A 128 -2.06 -29.29 -26.17
N SER A 129 -2.80 -29.41 -27.28
CA SER A 129 -2.42 -28.84 -28.59
C SER A 129 -2.32 -27.31 -28.55
N ALA A 130 -3.06 -26.65 -27.66
CA ALA A 130 -2.96 -25.20 -27.48
C ALA A 130 -1.64 -24.74 -26.87
N ALA A 131 -0.94 -25.59 -26.11
CA ALA A 131 0.38 -25.28 -25.59
C ALA A 131 1.48 -25.30 -26.68
N GLU A 132 1.23 -25.91 -27.84
CA GLU A 132 2.20 -25.96 -28.95
C GLU A 132 2.52 -24.57 -29.51
N VAL A 133 1.61 -23.60 -29.33
CA VAL A 133 1.85 -22.18 -29.67
C VAL A 133 3.09 -21.60 -29.00
N LEU A 134 3.48 -22.14 -27.84
CA LEU A 134 4.61 -21.65 -27.06
C LEU A 134 5.95 -22.12 -27.62
N GLN A 135 5.99 -23.19 -28.43
CA GLN A 135 7.25 -23.77 -28.93
C GLN A 135 7.98 -22.85 -29.92
N GLY A 136 7.26 -21.94 -30.60
CA GLY A 136 7.82 -20.99 -31.56
C GLY A 136 8.22 -19.63 -30.97
N ILE A 137 7.98 -19.41 -29.67
CA ILE A 137 8.17 -18.10 -29.03
C ILE A 137 9.41 -18.13 -28.13
N PRO A 138 10.36 -17.19 -28.30
CA PRO A 138 11.48 -17.03 -27.38
C PRO A 138 11.01 -16.77 -25.94
N ALA A 139 11.70 -17.34 -24.95
CA ALA A 139 11.28 -17.27 -23.54
C ALA A 139 11.21 -15.82 -23.00
N ASP A 140 12.09 -14.94 -23.46
CA ASP A 140 12.11 -13.51 -23.14
C ASP A 140 10.90 -12.74 -23.70
N LYS A 141 10.15 -13.33 -24.64
CA LYS A 141 8.94 -12.76 -25.25
C LYS A 141 7.65 -13.38 -24.71
N LEU A 142 7.74 -14.39 -23.85
CA LEU A 142 6.57 -14.99 -23.18
C LEU A 142 5.98 -14.10 -22.08
N THR A 143 6.55 -12.91 -21.87
CA THR A 143 6.01 -11.87 -20.99
C THR A 143 5.28 -10.77 -21.77
N ASP A 144 5.39 -10.76 -23.10
CA ASP A 144 4.68 -9.81 -23.97
C ASP A 144 3.35 -10.42 -24.41
N LEU A 145 2.27 -9.87 -23.86
CA LEU A 145 0.89 -10.29 -24.14
C LEU A 145 0.60 -10.28 -25.64
N THR A 146 1.07 -9.25 -26.37
CA THR A 146 0.73 -9.07 -27.78
C THR A 146 1.39 -10.13 -28.67
N THR A 147 2.60 -10.56 -28.34
CA THR A 147 3.30 -11.64 -29.04
C THR A 147 2.58 -12.98 -28.85
N ILE A 148 2.14 -13.28 -27.62
CA ILE A 148 1.43 -14.53 -27.31
C ILE A 148 0.04 -14.56 -27.97
N GLU A 149 -0.69 -13.45 -27.93
CA GLU A 149 -2.01 -13.35 -28.57
C GLU A 149 -1.94 -13.57 -30.08
N LYS A 150 -0.97 -12.95 -30.77
CA LYS A 150 -0.76 -13.13 -32.21
C LYS A 150 -0.39 -14.55 -32.58
N ALA A 151 0.47 -15.19 -31.79
CA ALA A 151 0.83 -16.59 -32.02
C ALA A 151 -0.40 -17.50 -31.84
N SER A 152 -1.24 -17.24 -30.82
CA SER A 152 -2.50 -17.96 -30.60
C SER A 152 -3.49 -17.75 -31.76
N GLU A 153 -3.57 -16.53 -32.31
CA GLU A 153 -4.36 -16.22 -33.51
C GLU A 153 -3.93 -17.00 -34.73
N SER A 154 -2.63 -17.12 -34.93
CA SER A 154 -2.09 -17.81 -36.09
C SER A 154 -2.43 -19.30 -36.11
N ILE A 155 -2.56 -19.95 -34.94
CA ILE A 155 -2.78 -21.40 -34.84
C ILE A 155 -4.26 -21.74 -34.66
N PHE A 156 -5.01 -20.93 -33.92
CA PHE A 156 -6.41 -21.20 -33.56
C PHE A 156 -7.41 -20.19 -34.15
N GLY A 157 -6.97 -19.32 -35.06
CA GLY A 157 -7.87 -18.51 -35.86
C GLY A 157 -8.72 -19.37 -36.80
N ASP A 158 -9.84 -18.81 -37.29
CA ASP A 158 -10.81 -19.49 -38.18
C ASP A 158 -10.20 -20.19 -39.40
N SER A 159 -9.02 -19.73 -39.84
CA SER A 159 -8.29 -20.30 -40.97
C SER A 159 -7.86 -21.75 -40.74
N HIS A 160 -7.49 -22.13 -39.51
CA HIS A 160 -7.03 -23.50 -39.21
C HIS A 160 -8.16 -24.49 -38.98
N LEU A 161 -9.31 -24.04 -38.45
CA LEU A 161 -10.50 -24.90 -38.34
C LEU A 161 -10.95 -25.38 -39.73
N THR A 162 -10.86 -24.49 -40.73
CA THR A 162 -11.12 -24.81 -42.14
C THR A 162 -10.11 -25.82 -42.69
N GLN A 163 -8.82 -25.71 -42.37
CA GLN A 163 -7.80 -26.67 -42.82
C GLN A 163 -7.92 -28.03 -42.11
N PHE A 164 -8.25 -28.04 -40.82
CA PHE A 164 -8.49 -29.26 -40.06
C PHE A 164 -9.69 -30.03 -40.64
N TYR A 165 -10.85 -29.38 -40.80
CA TYR A 165 -12.01 -30.01 -41.44
C TYR A 165 -11.76 -30.38 -42.90
N ARG A 166 -11.01 -29.57 -43.66
CA ARG A 166 -10.65 -29.90 -45.05
C ARG A 166 -9.76 -31.13 -45.14
N THR A 167 -8.83 -31.30 -44.20
CA THR A 167 -7.95 -32.47 -44.12
C THR A 167 -8.74 -33.69 -43.67
N GLU A 168 -9.57 -33.56 -42.63
CA GLU A 168 -10.42 -34.64 -42.12
C GLU A 168 -11.43 -35.12 -43.18
N LEU A 169 -12.05 -34.21 -43.94
CA LEU A 169 -12.93 -34.55 -45.06
C LEU A 169 -12.17 -35.23 -46.21
N LYS A 170 -10.93 -34.80 -46.51
CA LYS A 170 -10.09 -35.47 -47.51
C LYS A 170 -9.71 -36.88 -47.07
N THR A 171 -9.32 -37.07 -45.82
CA THR A 171 -8.95 -38.39 -45.28
C THR A 171 -10.15 -39.33 -45.30
N ARG A 172 -11.34 -38.88 -44.85
CA ARG A 172 -12.58 -39.68 -44.90
C ARG A 172 -13.02 -39.99 -46.33
N SER A 173 -12.79 -39.09 -47.28
CA SER A 173 -13.08 -39.30 -48.70
C SER A 173 -12.12 -40.32 -49.34
N GLN A 174 -10.82 -40.20 -49.07
CA GLN A 174 -9.80 -41.14 -49.54
C GLN A 174 -9.96 -42.53 -48.91
N GLU A 175 -10.29 -42.60 -47.62
CA GLU A 175 -10.47 -43.87 -46.92
C GLU A 175 -11.75 -44.59 -47.38
N LYS A 176 -12.83 -43.86 -47.66
CA LYS A 176 -14.00 -44.40 -48.37
C LYS A 176 -13.65 -44.84 -49.79
N ALA A 177 -12.96 -44.00 -50.57
CA ALA A 177 -12.55 -44.35 -51.92
C ALA A 177 -11.68 -45.61 -51.93
N PHE A 178 -10.72 -45.71 -51.03
CA PHE A 178 -9.86 -46.88 -50.85
C PHE A 178 -10.70 -48.11 -50.48
N LYS A 179 -11.62 -48.00 -49.52
CA LYS A 179 -12.49 -49.10 -49.09
C LYS A 179 -13.45 -49.61 -50.19
N TYR A 180 -13.96 -48.72 -51.05
CA TYR A 180 -14.92 -49.08 -52.10
C TYR A 180 -14.29 -49.39 -53.46
N TRP A 181 -13.08 -48.88 -53.75
CA TRP A 181 -12.42 -49.08 -55.05
C TRP A 181 -11.37 -50.19 -55.05
N LEU A 182 -10.72 -50.52 -53.92
CA LEU A 182 -9.76 -51.64 -53.85
C LEU A 182 -10.33 -52.99 -54.34
N PRO A 183 -11.58 -53.36 -54.03
CA PRO A 183 -12.13 -54.62 -54.49
C PRO A 183 -12.40 -54.68 -56.00
N MET A 184 -12.47 -53.54 -56.71
CA MET A 184 -12.79 -53.49 -58.15
C MET A 184 -11.58 -53.70 -59.07
N TRP A 185 -10.35 -53.73 -58.53
CA TRP A 185 -9.11 -53.87 -59.30
C TRP A 185 -8.41 -55.23 -59.10
N ASN A 186 -9.00 -56.12 -58.32
CA ASN A 186 -8.46 -57.44 -57.98
C ASN A 186 -9.26 -58.61 -58.58
N ASP A 187 -10.18 -58.35 -59.52
CA ASP A 187 -10.85 -59.33 -60.40
C ASP A 187 -10.39 -59.09 -61.85
#